data_AF-A0AAD4I6I9-F1
#
_entry.id   AF-A0AAD4I6I9-F1
#
_cell.length_a   1.000
_cell.length_b   1.000
_cell.length_c   1.000
_cell.angle_alpha   90.00
_cell.angle_beta   90.00
_cell.angle_gamma   90.00
#
_symmetry.space_group_name_H-M   'P 1'
#
loop_
_entity.id
_entity.type
_entity.pdbx_description
1 polymer ?
#
loop_
_entity_poly.entity_id
_entity_poly.type
_entity_poly.pdbx_seq_one_letter_code
_entity_poly.pdbx_strand_id
1 'polypeptide(L)'
;MTAAQCRSRRGGFISQAQSILDASTDGLDTTNRNWKLLGNEMKKAAHATLKLGDGAVDMVVGLITGGRNFTASHLGLASGSVFLQTLKAKGLIAAQSFGIDVGSQSTDYPRRGSLVLGGYDSGKFASSYRQFLVRTPNNDDDRLIERFCPLQVKLSEIKLIGSSLNNTNGLTKQMEAVILTRSSNTVACIEPYDNLFRLPSETVKPVMTWFSDLTSYTEGPVKPEKYNDKLLNLEPGLVYPRTAGSFNGSMRITIDEDFTVDIPLHELWRPLRGLDSTGEVILHDDFNELQVYGADARESLYAPVLGKAFLSQATNTSALISFHQHQNKHLGGK
;
A
#
# COMPACT_ATOMS: atom_id res chain seq x y z
N MET A 1 20.16 -2.77 9.91
CA MET A 1 19.76 -3.47 8.67
C MET A 1 21.00 -4.09 8.03
N THR A 2 20.96 -5.39 7.73
CA THR A 2 22.03 -6.13 7.06
C THR A 2 21.94 -5.97 5.53
N ALA A 3 23.00 -6.33 4.80
CA ALA A 3 22.95 -6.34 3.33
C ALA A 3 21.90 -7.32 2.78
N ALA A 4 21.66 -8.43 3.47
CA ALA A 4 20.70 -9.45 3.05
C ALA A 4 19.24 -8.97 3.22
N GLN A 5 18.93 -8.35 4.37
CA GLN A 5 17.65 -7.64 4.59
C GLN A 5 17.38 -6.58 3.52
N CYS A 6 18.42 -5.82 3.15
CA CYS A 6 18.32 -4.81 2.11
C CYS A 6 18.07 -5.41 0.72
N ARG A 7 18.71 -6.54 0.37
CA ARG A 7 18.46 -7.25 -0.90
C ARG A 7 17.03 -7.77 -0.99
N SER A 8 16.58 -8.45 0.07
CA SER A 8 15.24 -9.00 0.16
C SER A 8 14.16 -7.93 -0.01
N ARG A 9 14.36 -6.75 0.61
CA ARG A 9 13.42 -5.63 0.48
C ARG A 9 13.48 -4.91 -0.87
N ARG A 10 14.69 -4.69 -1.42
CA ARG A 10 14.90 -3.79 -2.57
C ARG A 10 15.00 -4.49 -3.92
N GLY A 11 15.02 -5.83 -3.94
CA GLY A 11 15.17 -6.60 -5.18
C GLY A 11 16.61 -6.70 -5.68
N GLY A 12 17.59 -6.51 -4.79
CA GLY A 12 19.02 -6.62 -5.11
C GLY A 12 19.79 -5.30 -5.09
N PHE A 13 21.02 -5.35 -5.61
CA PHE A 13 21.92 -4.19 -5.75
C PHE A 13 22.54 -4.19 -7.14
N ILE A 14 22.82 -3.01 -7.65
CA ILE A 14 23.72 -2.85 -8.79
C ILE A 14 25.07 -2.41 -8.23
N SER A 15 26.11 -3.22 -8.45
CA SER A 15 27.47 -2.87 -8.03
C SER A 15 28.08 -1.88 -9.03
N GLN A 16 28.80 -0.86 -8.57
CA GLN A 16 29.52 0.08 -9.44
C GLN A 16 30.53 -0.59 -10.40
N ALA A 17 30.95 -1.82 -10.11
CA ALA A 17 31.84 -2.60 -10.97
C ALA A 17 31.14 -3.26 -12.17
N GLN A 18 29.80 -3.30 -12.20
CA GLN A 18 29.07 -3.69 -13.40
C GLN A 18 29.14 -2.50 -14.38
N SER A 19 29.42 -2.78 -15.64
CA SER A 19 29.43 -1.79 -16.72
C SER A 19 28.00 -1.31 -16.99
N ILE A 20 27.49 -0.48 -16.11
CA ILE A 20 26.24 0.24 -16.32
C ILE A 20 26.55 1.35 -17.31
N LEU A 21 25.83 1.37 -18.43
CA LEU A 21 25.88 2.52 -19.32
C LEU A 21 25.19 3.68 -18.61
N ASP A 22 26.01 4.62 -18.12
CA ASP A 22 25.52 5.83 -17.46
C ASP A 22 24.58 6.58 -18.41
N ALA A 23 23.43 6.99 -17.89
CA ALA A 23 22.51 7.89 -18.58
C ALA A 23 22.58 9.26 -17.90
N SER A 24 22.57 10.33 -18.69
CA SER A 24 22.53 11.68 -18.14
C SER A 24 21.18 11.93 -17.44
N THR A 25 21.24 12.55 -16.27
CA THR A 25 20.08 13.10 -15.56
C THR A 25 19.88 14.59 -15.84
N ASP A 26 20.70 15.19 -16.71
CA ASP A 26 20.70 16.62 -16.99
C ASP A 26 19.35 17.04 -17.58
N GLY A 27 18.79 18.13 -17.04
CA GLY A 27 17.51 18.65 -17.48
C GLY A 27 16.28 17.85 -16.98
N LEU A 28 16.43 16.73 -16.28
CA LEU A 28 15.28 16.05 -15.64
C LEU A 28 14.65 16.93 -14.55
N ASP A 29 15.45 17.73 -13.86
CA ASP A 29 15.00 18.67 -12.85
C ASP A 29 14.14 19.83 -13.44
N THR A 30 14.27 20.09 -14.74
CA THR A 30 13.49 21.10 -15.48
C THR A 30 12.31 20.49 -16.24
N THR A 31 12.49 19.30 -16.82
CA THR A 31 11.47 18.60 -17.63
C THR A 31 10.53 17.72 -16.82
N ASN A 32 10.95 17.27 -15.64
CA ASN A 32 10.15 16.47 -14.72
C ASN A 32 10.19 17.10 -13.33
N ARG A 33 9.19 17.93 -13.01
CA ARG A 33 9.10 18.60 -11.69
C ARG A 33 9.13 17.61 -10.52
N ASN A 34 8.62 16.39 -10.71
CA ASN A 34 8.62 15.37 -9.66
C ASN A 34 10.02 14.80 -9.40
N TRP A 35 10.98 14.96 -10.32
CA TRP A 35 12.38 14.60 -10.10
C TRP A 35 12.97 15.32 -8.88
N LYS A 36 12.64 16.61 -8.68
CA LYS A 36 13.08 17.39 -7.52
C LYS A 36 12.50 16.89 -6.20
N LEU A 37 11.31 16.30 -6.24
CA LEU A 37 10.63 15.76 -5.05
C LEU A 37 11.27 14.46 -4.55
N LEU A 38 12.02 13.77 -5.41
CA LEU A 38 12.68 12.52 -5.06
C LEU A 38 13.93 12.75 -4.20
N GLY A 39 14.25 14.01 -3.87
CA GLY A 39 15.40 14.39 -3.07
C GLY A 39 16.71 14.00 -3.74
N ASN A 40 17.84 14.42 -3.18
CA ASN A 40 19.17 14.02 -3.69
C ASN A 40 19.47 12.51 -3.48
N GLU A 41 18.45 11.66 -3.34
CA GLU A 41 18.52 10.24 -3.07
C GLU A 41 18.72 9.44 -4.38
N MET A 42 18.25 9.97 -5.53
CA MET A 42 18.55 9.47 -6.88
C MET A 42 19.55 10.39 -7.59
N LYS A 43 20.82 9.98 -7.60
CA LYS A 43 21.93 10.80 -8.16
C LYS A 43 22.45 10.30 -9.51
N LYS A 44 21.97 9.14 -9.97
CA LYS A 44 22.44 8.49 -11.19
C LYS A 44 21.26 7.92 -11.95
N ALA A 45 21.43 7.81 -13.25
CA ALA A 45 20.55 7.05 -14.12
C ALA A 45 21.36 6.08 -14.99
N ALA A 46 20.69 5.05 -15.48
CA ALA A 46 21.32 3.95 -16.18
C ALA A 46 20.44 3.49 -17.34
N HIS A 47 21.03 3.14 -18.46
CA HIS A 47 20.34 2.32 -19.45
C HIS A 47 20.25 0.87 -18.94
N ALA A 48 19.04 0.34 -18.89
CA ALA A 48 18.77 -1.01 -18.42
C ALA A 48 17.72 -1.71 -19.28
N THR A 49 17.87 -3.01 -19.44
CA THR A 49 16.86 -3.89 -20.01
C THR A 49 16.00 -4.46 -18.87
N LEU A 50 14.74 -4.04 -18.80
CA LEU A 50 13.77 -4.62 -17.88
C LEU A 50 13.17 -5.89 -18.49
N LYS A 51 13.34 -7.04 -17.82
CA LYS A 51 12.67 -8.29 -18.18
C LYS A 51 11.27 -8.33 -17.57
N LEU A 52 10.26 -8.62 -18.38
CA LEU A 52 8.84 -8.61 -18.03
C LEU A 52 8.19 -9.92 -18.49
N GLY A 53 8.18 -10.94 -17.63
CA GLY A 53 7.79 -12.28 -18.04
C GLY A 53 8.70 -12.77 -19.19
N ASP A 54 8.10 -13.10 -20.32
CA ASP A 54 8.82 -13.54 -21.53
C ASP A 54 9.31 -12.38 -22.42
N GLY A 55 8.92 -11.14 -22.09
CA GLY A 55 9.30 -9.93 -22.82
C GLY A 55 10.46 -9.16 -22.18
N ALA A 56 10.98 -8.18 -22.92
CA ALA A 56 11.98 -7.24 -22.41
C ALA A 56 11.81 -5.84 -23.01
N VAL A 57 12.17 -4.82 -22.24
CA VAL A 57 12.16 -3.42 -22.68
C VAL A 57 13.41 -2.69 -22.21
N ASP A 58 14.14 -2.10 -23.15
CA ASP A 58 15.23 -1.17 -22.83
C ASP A 58 14.67 0.20 -22.47
N MET A 59 15.13 0.74 -21.35
CA MET A 59 14.76 2.08 -20.89
C MET A 59 15.82 2.65 -19.96
N VAL A 60 15.69 3.95 -19.67
CA VAL A 60 16.48 4.61 -18.63
C VAL A 60 15.80 4.40 -17.27
N VAL A 61 16.57 3.98 -16.27
CA VAL A 61 16.13 3.82 -14.89
C VAL A 61 16.92 4.75 -13.96
N GLY A 62 16.24 5.33 -12.99
CA GLY A 62 16.89 6.08 -11.90
C GLY A 62 17.46 5.13 -10.86
N LEU A 63 18.67 5.41 -10.37
CA LEU A 63 19.33 4.62 -9.35
C LEU A 63 19.16 5.31 -7.99
N ILE A 64 18.50 4.61 -7.05
CA ILE A 64 18.41 5.03 -5.66
C ILE A 64 19.78 4.76 -5.02
N THR A 65 20.52 5.85 -4.75
CA THR A 65 21.90 5.81 -4.25
C THR A 65 22.00 5.95 -2.73
N GLY A 66 20.91 6.29 -2.07
CA GLY A 66 20.84 6.48 -0.62
C GLY A 66 19.45 6.93 -0.21
N GLY A 67 19.30 7.35 1.04
CA GLY A 67 18.04 7.92 1.52
C GLY A 67 17.28 7.05 2.52
N ARG A 68 16.47 7.73 3.35
CA ARG A 68 15.55 7.08 4.30
C ARG A 68 14.14 6.94 3.72
N ASN A 69 13.84 7.68 2.65
CA ASN A 69 12.48 7.76 2.10
C ASN A 69 12.19 6.70 1.04
N PHE A 70 13.22 6.16 0.37
CA PHE A 70 13.06 5.03 -0.55
C PHE A 70 13.44 3.72 0.14
N THR A 71 12.45 3.07 0.69
CA THR A 71 12.67 1.77 1.34
C THR A 71 12.54 0.60 0.37
N ALA A 72 11.97 0.81 -0.82
CA ALA A 72 11.96 -0.13 -1.95
C ALA A 72 12.20 0.56 -3.31
N SER A 73 12.33 -0.24 -4.37
CA SER A 73 12.36 0.22 -5.76
C SER A 73 10.94 0.56 -6.23
N HIS A 74 10.80 1.51 -7.17
CA HIS A 74 9.49 2.02 -7.62
C HIS A 74 9.31 1.85 -9.12
N LEU A 75 8.09 1.50 -9.54
CA LEU A 75 7.66 1.50 -10.93
C LEU A 75 6.45 2.44 -11.07
N GLY A 76 6.63 3.57 -11.76
CA GLY A 76 5.57 4.56 -11.94
C GLY A 76 4.55 4.10 -12.99
N LEU A 77 3.31 3.85 -12.56
CA LEU A 77 2.20 3.38 -13.42
C LEU A 77 1.06 4.40 -13.58
N ALA A 78 1.14 5.55 -12.90
CA ALA A 78 0.12 6.59 -12.94
C ALA A 78 0.04 7.31 -14.32
N SER A 79 -0.79 8.36 -14.39
CA SER A 79 -0.90 9.19 -15.59
C SER A 79 0.47 9.71 -16.05
N GLY A 80 0.76 9.62 -17.34
CA GLY A 80 2.07 9.97 -17.89
C GLY A 80 3.19 8.94 -17.66
N SER A 81 2.85 7.70 -17.28
CA SER A 81 3.83 6.61 -17.15
C SER A 81 4.64 6.40 -18.44
N VAL A 82 5.92 6.82 -18.40
CA VAL A 82 6.90 6.58 -19.46
C VAL A 82 7.10 5.10 -19.73
N PHE A 83 6.97 4.26 -18.69
CA PHE A 83 7.03 2.81 -18.82
C PHE A 83 5.89 2.27 -19.71
N LEU A 84 4.63 2.58 -19.38
CA LEU A 84 3.49 2.11 -20.17
C LEU A 84 3.49 2.69 -21.59
N GLN A 85 3.92 3.95 -21.75
CA GLN A 85 4.07 4.57 -23.07
C GLN A 85 5.11 3.83 -23.93
N THR A 86 6.26 3.49 -23.34
CA THR A 86 7.34 2.77 -24.03
C THR A 86 6.88 1.38 -24.45
N LEU A 87 6.22 0.63 -23.56
CA LEU A 87 5.68 -0.69 -23.88
C LEU A 87 4.65 -0.63 -25.01
N LYS A 88 3.74 0.37 -24.98
CA LYS A 88 2.74 0.55 -26.03
C LYS A 88 3.39 0.92 -27.37
N ALA A 89 4.39 1.81 -27.37
CA ALA A 89 5.12 2.22 -28.56
C ALA A 89 5.90 1.06 -29.20
N LYS A 90 6.42 0.13 -28.40
CA LYS A 90 7.06 -1.11 -28.87
C LYS A 90 6.08 -2.22 -29.25
N GLY A 91 4.77 -1.99 -29.14
CA GLY A 91 3.75 -2.99 -29.45
C GLY A 91 3.66 -4.15 -28.45
N LEU A 92 4.26 -4.03 -27.27
CA LEU A 92 4.28 -5.08 -26.25
C LEU A 92 2.97 -5.14 -25.44
N ILE A 93 2.20 -4.05 -25.42
CA ILE A 93 0.90 -3.98 -24.74
C ILE A 93 -0.15 -3.31 -25.62
N ALA A 94 -1.42 -3.70 -25.43
CA ALA A 94 -2.53 -3.20 -26.24
C ALA A 94 -2.99 -1.78 -25.85
N ALA A 95 -2.77 -1.34 -24.61
CA ALA A 95 -3.18 -0.04 -24.11
C ALA A 95 -2.19 0.50 -23.07
N GLN A 96 -2.19 1.81 -22.82
CA GLN A 96 -1.42 2.42 -21.73
C GLN A 96 -2.20 2.31 -20.40
N SER A 97 -2.50 1.07 -20.01
CA SER A 97 -3.28 0.74 -18.82
C SER A 97 -2.62 -0.40 -18.06
N PHE A 98 -3.07 -0.64 -16.84
CA PHE A 98 -2.66 -1.80 -16.05
C PHE A 98 -3.80 -2.24 -15.13
N GLY A 99 -3.78 -3.52 -14.79
CA GLY A 99 -4.63 -4.14 -13.78
C GLY A 99 -3.75 -4.69 -12.68
N ILE A 100 -4.13 -4.46 -11.44
CA ILE A 100 -3.37 -4.92 -10.28
C ILE A 100 -4.26 -5.73 -9.34
N ASP A 101 -3.76 -6.91 -8.99
CA ASP A 101 -4.21 -7.70 -7.86
C ASP A 101 -3.03 -7.74 -6.89
N VAL A 102 -3.18 -7.15 -5.69
CA VAL A 102 -2.07 -7.05 -4.73
C VAL A 102 -1.80 -8.36 -3.98
N GLY A 103 -2.65 -9.38 -4.16
CA GLY A 103 -2.57 -10.63 -3.40
C GLY A 103 -3.06 -10.45 -1.96
N SER A 104 -2.75 -11.44 -1.11
CA SER A 104 -3.00 -11.41 0.33
C SER A 104 -1.69 -11.56 1.09
N GLN A 105 -1.53 -10.75 2.14
CA GLN A 105 -0.39 -10.85 3.07
C GLN A 105 -0.71 -11.66 4.32
N SER A 106 -1.87 -12.33 4.35
CA SER A 106 -2.28 -13.21 5.44
C SER A 106 -1.27 -14.33 5.66
N THR A 107 -1.05 -14.68 6.92
CA THR A 107 -0.30 -15.90 7.27
C THR A 107 -1.10 -17.16 7.01
N ASP A 108 -2.43 -17.07 7.10
CA ASP A 108 -3.34 -18.21 7.06
C ASP A 108 -3.87 -18.46 5.65
N TYR A 109 -4.06 -17.38 4.87
CA TYR A 109 -4.58 -17.44 3.50
C TYR A 109 -3.71 -16.66 2.52
N PRO A 110 -2.39 -16.95 2.42
CA PRO A 110 -1.50 -16.21 1.55
C PRO A 110 -1.91 -16.36 0.09
N ARG A 111 -1.91 -15.25 -0.66
CA ARG A 111 -2.29 -15.23 -2.07
C ARG A 111 -1.31 -14.38 -2.85
N ARG A 112 -0.77 -14.93 -3.94
CA ARG A 112 0.08 -14.14 -4.84
C ARG A 112 -0.78 -13.12 -5.58
N GLY A 113 -0.24 -11.91 -5.70
CA GLY A 113 -0.80 -10.89 -6.56
C GLY A 113 -0.40 -11.08 -8.04
N SER A 114 -0.91 -10.20 -8.89
CA SER A 114 -0.55 -10.11 -10.30
C SER A 114 -0.59 -8.67 -10.79
N LEU A 115 0.27 -8.35 -11.76
CA LEU A 115 0.26 -7.09 -12.50
C LEU A 115 0.07 -7.43 -13.98
N VAL A 116 -1.04 -6.97 -14.55
CA VAL A 116 -1.35 -7.11 -15.98
C VAL A 116 -1.08 -5.77 -16.65
N LEU A 117 -0.25 -5.75 -17.69
CA LEU A 117 0.07 -4.55 -18.44
C LEU A 117 -0.73 -4.52 -19.75
N GLY A 118 -1.36 -3.38 -20.06
CA GLY A 118 -2.21 -3.20 -21.23
C GLY A 118 -3.64 -3.71 -21.10
N GLY A 119 -4.08 -4.04 -19.90
CA GLY A 119 -5.41 -4.58 -19.64
C GLY A 119 -5.58 -4.97 -18.17
N TYR A 120 -6.46 -5.92 -17.91
CA TYR A 120 -6.71 -6.52 -16.60
C TYR A 120 -7.10 -8.00 -16.78
N ASP A 121 -6.98 -8.81 -15.72
CA ASP A 121 -7.42 -10.21 -15.71
C ASP A 121 -8.88 -10.29 -15.25
N SER A 122 -9.83 -10.46 -16.17
CA SER A 122 -11.26 -10.53 -15.84
C SER A 122 -11.63 -11.71 -14.94
N GLY A 123 -10.80 -12.76 -14.86
CA GLY A 123 -11.02 -13.90 -13.98
C GLY A 123 -10.72 -13.60 -12.51
N LYS A 124 -10.14 -12.44 -12.19
CA LYS A 124 -9.78 -12.03 -10.82
C LYS A 124 -10.79 -11.10 -10.16
N PHE A 125 -11.83 -10.70 -10.89
CA PHE A 125 -12.80 -9.73 -10.41
C PHE A 125 -14.20 -10.34 -10.41
N ALA A 126 -15.01 -9.96 -9.42
CA ALA A 126 -16.43 -10.27 -9.43
C ALA A 126 -17.16 -9.53 -10.57
N SER A 127 -18.42 -9.90 -10.81
CA SER A 127 -19.20 -9.55 -12.02
C SER A 127 -19.53 -8.07 -12.24
N SER A 128 -19.06 -7.15 -11.38
CA SER A 128 -19.25 -5.70 -11.51
C SER A 128 -17.93 -4.94 -11.37
N TYR A 129 -17.90 -3.70 -11.87
CA TYR A 129 -16.75 -2.79 -11.73
C TYR A 129 -17.18 -1.38 -11.32
N ARG A 130 -16.26 -0.64 -10.68
CA ARG A 130 -16.41 0.77 -10.32
C ARG A 130 -15.20 1.53 -10.85
N GLN A 131 -15.44 2.65 -11.51
CA GLN A 131 -14.37 3.46 -12.08
C GLN A 131 -14.10 4.66 -11.19
N PHE A 132 -12.85 4.84 -10.83
CA PHE A 132 -12.37 6.00 -10.09
C PHE A 132 -11.41 6.77 -10.98
N LEU A 133 -11.52 8.09 -10.96
CA LEU A 133 -10.62 8.95 -11.71
C LEU A 133 -9.27 9.04 -10.99
N VAL A 134 -8.21 8.75 -11.74
CA VAL A 134 -6.84 8.98 -11.31
C VAL A 134 -6.51 10.43 -11.64
N ARG A 135 -6.30 11.24 -10.62
CA ARG A 135 -5.93 12.64 -10.79
C ARG A 135 -4.52 12.74 -11.38
N THR A 136 -4.36 13.73 -12.25
CA THR A 136 -3.07 14.08 -12.85
C THR A 136 -2.30 14.97 -11.90
N PRO A 137 -1.01 14.67 -11.59
CA PRO A 137 -0.19 15.46 -10.67
C PRO A 137 -0.03 16.91 -11.13
N ASN A 138 -0.99 17.77 -10.78
CA ASN A 138 -0.92 19.21 -10.99
C ASN A 138 -0.72 19.87 -9.63
N ASN A 139 0.55 19.92 -9.24
CA ASN A 139 1.26 20.69 -8.21
C ASN A 139 0.65 20.96 -6.81
N ASP A 140 -0.67 21.08 -6.62
CA ASP A 140 -1.30 21.28 -5.31
C ASP A 140 -2.58 20.43 -5.10
N ASP A 141 -3.31 20.06 -6.17
CA ASP A 141 -4.63 19.37 -6.06
C ASP A 141 -4.55 17.85 -5.83
N ASP A 142 -3.36 17.28 -5.96
CA ASP A 142 -3.10 15.83 -5.84
C ASP A 142 -2.47 15.46 -4.51
N ARG A 143 -2.21 16.44 -3.65
CA ARG A 143 -1.69 16.21 -2.31
C ARG A 143 -2.86 16.07 -1.37
N LEU A 144 -2.98 14.91 -0.75
CA LEU A 144 -3.79 14.77 0.45
C LEU A 144 -2.90 15.11 1.65
N ILE A 145 -3.04 16.37 2.08
CA ILE A 145 -2.21 16.99 3.12
C ILE A 145 -0.76 17.07 2.66
N GLU A 146 0.16 16.23 3.13
CA GLU A 146 1.56 16.24 2.66
C GLU A 146 1.92 15.07 1.73
N ARG A 147 0.97 14.16 1.46
CA ARG A 147 1.19 12.96 0.65
C ARG A 147 0.65 13.11 -0.77
N PHE A 148 1.45 12.75 -1.78
CA PHE A 148 0.95 12.59 -3.15
C PHE A 148 -0.01 11.42 -3.23
N CYS A 149 -1.22 11.70 -3.65
CA CYS A 149 -2.28 10.72 -3.79
C CYS A 149 -3.07 10.96 -5.08
N PRO A 150 -2.65 10.35 -6.21
CA PRO A 150 -3.36 10.49 -7.47
C PRO A 150 -4.69 9.72 -7.47
N LEU A 151 -4.84 8.66 -6.65
CA LEU A 151 -6.08 7.91 -6.54
C LEU A 151 -6.78 8.21 -5.21
N GLN A 152 -7.71 9.14 -5.27
CA GLN A 152 -8.47 9.63 -4.11
C GLN A 152 -9.92 9.14 -4.17
N VAL A 153 -10.46 8.68 -3.05
CA VAL A 153 -11.85 8.21 -2.92
C VAL A 153 -12.51 8.84 -1.70
N LYS A 154 -13.83 9.07 -1.75
CA LYS A 154 -14.55 9.60 -0.59
C LYS A 154 -14.94 8.46 0.35
N LEU A 155 -14.48 8.52 1.59
CA LEU A 155 -14.94 7.62 2.63
C LEU A 155 -16.33 8.04 3.09
N SER A 156 -17.24 7.07 3.08
CA SER A 156 -18.58 7.21 3.63
C SER A 156 -18.68 6.61 5.03
N GLU A 157 -17.97 5.52 5.29
CA GLU A 157 -17.99 4.88 6.60
C GLU A 157 -16.77 3.98 6.82
N ILE A 158 -16.28 3.93 8.06
CA ILE A 158 -15.45 2.82 8.54
C ILE A 158 -16.10 2.24 9.81
N LYS A 159 -16.37 0.94 9.77
CA LYS A 159 -16.91 0.16 10.89
C LYS A 159 -15.95 -0.93 11.31
N LEU A 160 -15.80 -1.11 12.61
CA LEU A 160 -15.17 -2.26 13.22
C LEU A 160 -16.26 -3.22 13.67
N ILE A 161 -16.15 -4.49 13.31
CA ILE A 161 -17.14 -5.52 13.61
C ILE A 161 -16.41 -6.66 14.31
N GLY A 162 -16.90 -7.12 15.44
CA GLY A 162 -16.21 -8.17 16.18
C GLY A 162 -17.11 -8.85 17.20
N SER A 163 -16.50 -9.74 17.96
CA SER A 163 -17.23 -10.46 18.99
C SER A 163 -16.34 -10.72 20.20
N SER A 164 -16.90 -10.48 21.38
CA SER A 164 -16.24 -10.74 22.66
C SER A 164 -17.03 -11.79 23.44
N LEU A 165 -16.31 -12.68 24.12
CA LEU A 165 -16.93 -13.63 25.04
C LEU A 165 -17.35 -12.88 26.30
N ASN A 166 -18.64 -12.93 26.60
CA ASN A 166 -19.15 -12.39 27.85
C ASN A 166 -18.82 -13.37 28.99
N ASN A 167 -17.80 -13.03 29.77
CA ASN A 167 -17.29 -13.87 30.86
C ASN A 167 -18.32 -14.15 31.98
N THR A 168 -19.43 -13.41 32.05
CA THR A 168 -20.47 -13.63 33.07
C THR A 168 -21.50 -14.69 32.69
N ASN A 169 -21.70 -14.98 31.40
CA ASN A 169 -22.73 -15.94 30.96
C ASN A 169 -22.29 -16.84 29.80
N GLY A 170 -21.04 -16.74 29.34
CA GLY A 170 -20.51 -17.54 28.24
C GLY A 170 -21.09 -17.19 26.87
N LEU A 171 -21.91 -16.12 26.76
CA LEU A 171 -22.51 -15.71 25.50
C LEU A 171 -21.57 -14.80 24.71
N THR A 172 -21.55 -14.97 23.39
CA THR A 172 -20.83 -14.08 22.49
C THR A 172 -21.59 -12.76 22.33
N LYS A 173 -21.01 -11.65 22.77
CA LYS A 173 -21.54 -10.30 22.50
C LYS A 173 -20.97 -9.81 21.17
N GLN A 174 -21.84 -9.57 20.19
CA GLN A 174 -21.45 -8.84 19.00
C GLN A 174 -21.15 -7.39 19.35
N MET A 175 -20.05 -6.88 18.79
CA MET A 175 -19.57 -5.53 19.00
C MET A 175 -19.41 -4.86 17.64
N GLU A 176 -19.98 -3.66 17.51
CA GLU A 176 -19.78 -2.80 16.36
C GLU A 176 -19.37 -1.42 16.84
N ALA A 177 -18.38 -0.83 16.16
CA ALA A 177 -17.95 0.54 16.41
C ALA A 177 -17.80 1.27 15.08
N VAL A 178 -18.55 2.36 14.91
CA VAL A 178 -18.37 3.27 13.77
C VAL A 178 -17.25 4.23 14.11
N ILE A 179 -16.12 4.12 13.42
CA ILE A 179 -14.92 4.93 13.70
C ILE A 179 -14.76 6.09 12.72
N LEU A 180 -15.51 6.08 11.62
CA LEU A 180 -15.62 7.18 10.67
C LEU A 180 -17.01 7.17 10.03
N THR A 181 -17.63 8.35 9.89
CA THR A 181 -18.97 8.54 9.29
C THR A 181 -18.93 9.55 8.15
N ARG A 182 -19.92 9.47 7.25
CA ARG A 182 -20.04 10.31 6.04
C ARG A 182 -20.02 11.81 6.30
N SER A 183 -20.44 12.26 7.49
CA SER A 183 -20.39 13.68 7.88
C SER A 183 -18.98 14.25 7.92
N SER A 184 -17.95 13.41 7.95
CA SER A 184 -16.55 13.84 7.97
C SER A 184 -16.04 14.35 6.61
N ASN A 185 -16.77 14.12 5.50
CA ASN A 185 -16.30 14.41 4.13
C ASN A 185 -14.86 13.93 3.88
N THR A 186 -14.45 12.84 4.53
CA THR A 186 -13.06 12.39 4.51
C THR A 186 -12.72 11.81 3.15
N VAL A 187 -11.61 12.26 2.58
CA VAL A 187 -11.03 11.70 1.37
C VAL A 187 -9.87 10.80 1.77
N ALA A 188 -9.81 9.60 1.21
CA ALA A 188 -8.74 8.64 1.43
C ALA A 188 -7.92 8.42 0.17
N CYS A 189 -6.67 8.01 0.38
CA CYS A 189 -5.79 7.56 -0.67
C CYS A 189 -5.89 6.06 -0.87
N ILE A 190 -5.96 5.60 -2.12
CA ILE A 190 -5.68 4.21 -2.45
C ILE A 190 -4.20 4.10 -2.81
N GLU A 191 -3.45 3.32 -2.04
CA GLU A 191 -2.00 3.16 -2.24
C GLU A 191 -1.60 1.68 -2.26
N PRO A 192 -1.23 1.13 -3.43
CA PRO A 192 -0.70 -0.23 -3.51
C PRO A 192 0.66 -0.42 -2.84
N TYR A 193 1.43 0.65 -2.61
CA TYR A 193 2.72 0.58 -1.92
C TYR A 193 2.58 0.30 -0.42
N ASP A 194 1.60 0.89 0.26
CA ASP A 194 1.44 0.77 1.70
C ASP A 194 0.92 -0.61 2.10
N ASN A 195 1.64 -1.26 3.00
CA ASN A 195 1.23 -2.57 3.52
C ASN A 195 0.12 -2.46 4.57
N LEU A 196 0.12 -1.37 5.35
CA LEU A 196 -0.78 -1.14 6.47
C LEU A 196 -1.80 -0.05 6.16
N PHE A 197 -2.94 -0.08 6.86
CA PHE A 197 -3.83 1.07 6.93
C PHE A 197 -3.13 2.23 7.62
N ARG A 198 -3.13 3.41 7.03
CA ARG A 198 -2.75 4.65 7.74
C ARG A 198 -4.02 5.41 7.99
N LEU A 199 -4.33 5.66 9.25
CA LEU A 199 -5.54 6.34 9.65
C LEU A 199 -5.16 7.62 10.42
N PRO A 200 -5.94 8.70 10.30
CA PRO A 200 -5.77 9.88 11.12
C PRO A 200 -5.84 9.56 12.62
N SER A 201 -5.16 10.34 13.46
CA SER A 201 -5.11 10.11 14.91
C SER A 201 -6.49 9.95 15.56
N GLU A 202 -7.46 10.76 15.11
CA GLU A 202 -8.84 10.73 15.59
C GLU A 202 -9.57 9.43 15.24
N THR A 203 -9.12 8.72 14.19
CA THR A 203 -9.66 7.41 13.79
C THR A 203 -8.89 6.26 14.46
N VAL A 204 -7.57 6.40 14.69
CA VAL A 204 -6.75 5.39 15.39
C VAL A 204 -7.16 5.24 16.85
N LYS A 205 -7.52 6.33 17.55
CA LYS A 205 -7.94 6.26 18.96
C LYS A 205 -9.15 5.31 19.16
N PRO A 206 -10.27 5.44 18.44
CA PRO A 206 -11.36 4.47 18.48
C PRO A 206 -10.95 3.03 18.16
N VAL A 207 -10.02 2.82 17.21
CA VAL A 207 -9.46 1.49 16.91
C VAL A 207 -8.75 0.92 18.14
N MET A 208 -7.94 1.71 18.82
CA MET A 208 -7.23 1.30 20.03
C MET A 208 -8.17 1.02 21.20
N THR A 209 -9.23 1.81 21.37
CA THR A 209 -10.27 1.55 22.38
C THR A 209 -10.95 0.21 22.12
N TRP A 210 -11.41 -0.01 20.89
CA TRP A 210 -12.08 -1.25 20.53
C TRP A 210 -11.15 -2.47 20.59
N PHE A 211 -9.89 -2.29 20.21
CA PHE A 211 -8.85 -3.31 20.39
C PHE A 211 -8.68 -3.68 21.86
N SER A 212 -8.65 -2.69 22.76
CA SER A 212 -8.55 -2.89 24.20
C SER A 212 -9.76 -3.65 24.73
N ASP A 213 -10.96 -3.37 24.24
CA ASP A 213 -12.18 -4.09 24.64
C ASP A 213 -12.17 -5.57 24.22
N LEU A 214 -11.53 -5.91 23.10
CA LEU A 214 -11.44 -7.28 22.59
C LEU A 214 -10.31 -8.09 23.22
N THR A 215 -9.20 -7.43 23.59
CA THR A 215 -7.96 -8.10 24.05
C THR A 215 -7.67 -7.89 25.53
N SER A 216 -8.37 -6.96 26.20
CA SER A 216 -8.01 -6.47 27.54
C SER A 216 -6.63 -5.81 27.63
N TYR A 217 -5.97 -5.55 26.50
CA TYR A 217 -4.66 -4.90 26.46
C TYR A 217 -4.79 -3.38 26.37
N THR A 218 -4.21 -2.66 27.33
CA THR A 218 -4.36 -1.19 27.47
C THR A 218 -3.06 -0.41 27.42
N GLU A 219 -1.90 -1.08 27.35
CA GLU A 219 -0.56 -0.43 27.44
C GLU A 219 -0.13 0.32 26.17
N GLY A 220 -0.94 0.28 25.11
CA GLY A 220 -0.63 0.87 23.81
C GLY A 220 0.39 0.05 23.01
N PRO A 221 0.68 0.43 21.74
CA PRO A 221 1.52 -0.37 20.87
C PRO A 221 2.93 -0.59 21.44
N VAL A 222 3.39 -1.84 21.39
CA VAL A 222 4.76 -2.22 21.76
C VAL A 222 5.74 -1.54 20.81
N LYS A 223 6.71 -0.83 21.39
CA LYS A 223 7.71 -0.11 20.62
C LYS A 223 8.73 -1.05 19.98
N PRO A 224 9.30 -0.70 18.81
CA PRO A 224 10.22 -1.56 18.06
C PRO A 224 11.44 -2.07 18.83
N GLU A 225 11.93 -1.33 19.83
CA GLU A 225 13.09 -1.72 20.62
C GLU A 225 12.88 -3.02 21.42
N LYS A 226 11.63 -3.48 21.55
CA LYS A 226 11.27 -4.71 22.28
C LYS A 226 11.31 -5.99 21.44
N TYR A 227 11.36 -5.89 20.12
CA TYR A 227 11.33 -7.04 19.20
C TYR A 227 12.36 -6.96 18.06
N ASN A 228 13.06 -5.83 17.91
CA ASN A 228 14.01 -5.62 16.84
C ASN A 228 15.33 -6.42 16.98
N ASP A 229 15.51 -7.12 18.09
CA ASP A 229 16.63 -8.04 18.31
C ASP A 229 16.49 -9.32 17.46
N LYS A 230 15.26 -9.78 17.22
CA LYS A 230 14.98 -11.00 16.44
C LYS A 230 14.68 -10.73 14.97
N LEU A 231 14.03 -9.62 14.67
CA LEU A 231 13.62 -9.27 13.30
C LEU A 231 13.73 -7.79 13.02
N LEU A 232 13.77 -7.43 11.75
CA LEU A 232 13.64 -6.06 11.29
C LEU A 232 12.21 -5.85 10.76
N ASN A 233 11.39 -5.11 11.52
CA ASN A 233 10.12 -4.56 11.04
C ASN A 233 10.30 -3.07 10.78
N LEU A 234 10.06 -2.64 9.54
CA LEU A 234 10.32 -1.28 9.08
C LEU A 234 9.06 -0.43 8.97
N GLU A 235 7.90 -1.07 8.98
CA GLU A 235 6.58 -0.44 8.94
C GLU A 235 5.72 -1.12 10.01
N PRO A 236 6.04 -0.93 11.31
CA PRO A 236 5.32 -1.59 12.37
C PRO A 236 3.88 -1.08 12.46
N GLY A 237 2.96 -2.02 12.56
CA GLY A 237 1.57 -1.73 12.89
C GLY A 237 1.38 -1.47 14.37
N LEU A 238 0.16 -1.70 14.86
CA LEU A 238 -0.12 -1.72 16.29
C LEU A 238 0.31 -3.08 16.84
N VAL A 239 1.56 -3.14 17.31
CA VAL A 239 2.16 -4.37 17.85
C VAL A 239 1.74 -4.56 19.32
N TYR A 240 1.48 -5.80 19.72
CA TYR A 240 1.12 -6.13 21.10
C TYR A 240 1.58 -7.55 21.50
N PRO A 241 1.77 -7.84 22.79
CA PRO A 241 2.20 -9.16 23.25
C PRO A 241 1.15 -10.23 22.96
N ARG A 242 1.55 -11.41 22.50
CA ARG A 242 0.63 -12.55 22.26
C ARG A 242 -0.10 -13.00 23.53
N THR A 243 0.50 -12.77 24.69
CA THR A 243 -0.11 -13.04 26.01
C THR A 243 -1.34 -12.17 26.29
N ALA A 244 -1.52 -11.07 25.56
CA ALA A 244 -2.69 -10.21 25.68
C ALA A 244 -3.92 -10.74 24.93
N GLY A 245 -3.88 -11.99 24.43
CA GLY A 245 -5.01 -12.62 23.78
C GLY A 245 -5.05 -12.42 22.26
N SER A 246 -6.13 -12.92 21.66
CA SER A 246 -6.35 -12.86 20.22
C SER A 246 -7.37 -11.80 19.87
N PHE A 247 -7.03 -10.94 18.93
CA PHE A 247 -7.96 -10.02 18.33
C PHE A 247 -8.96 -10.81 17.44
N ASN A 248 -10.25 -10.60 17.64
CA ASN A 248 -11.31 -11.28 16.88
C ASN A 248 -12.28 -10.26 16.27
N GLY A 249 -11.82 -9.61 15.21
CA GLY A 249 -12.54 -8.53 14.56
C GLY A 249 -12.22 -8.39 13.08
N SER A 250 -13.16 -7.79 12.36
CA SER A 250 -13.07 -7.36 10.96
C SER A 250 -13.30 -5.85 10.86
N MET A 251 -13.03 -5.30 9.68
CA MET A 251 -13.23 -3.89 9.37
C MET A 251 -14.01 -3.79 8.08
N ARG A 252 -15.07 -3.00 8.08
CA ARG A 252 -15.89 -2.70 6.90
C ARG A 252 -15.65 -1.26 6.49
N ILE A 253 -15.27 -1.06 5.23
CA ILE A 253 -15.01 0.27 4.67
C ILE A 253 -16.00 0.52 3.53
N THR A 254 -16.73 1.62 3.61
CA THR A 254 -17.65 2.05 2.56
C THR A 254 -17.12 3.32 1.91
N ILE A 255 -16.94 3.30 0.59
CA ILE A 255 -16.55 4.45 -0.24
C ILE A 255 -17.68 4.82 -1.19
N ASP A 256 -17.80 6.10 -1.53
CA ASP A 256 -18.82 6.64 -2.45
C ASP A 256 -20.26 6.11 -2.18
N GLU A 257 -20.59 5.96 -0.90
CA GLU A 257 -21.91 5.61 -0.33
C GLU A 257 -22.37 4.16 -0.48
N ASP A 258 -21.95 3.45 -1.53
CA ASP A 258 -22.47 2.11 -1.85
C ASP A 258 -21.41 1.04 -2.07
N PHE A 259 -20.13 1.41 -2.20
CA PHE A 259 -19.07 0.44 -2.40
C PHE A 259 -18.44 0.03 -1.08
N THR A 260 -18.86 -1.12 -0.59
CA THR A 260 -18.41 -1.68 0.68
C THR A 260 -17.40 -2.80 0.48
N VAL A 261 -16.27 -2.71 1.17
CA VAL A 261 -15.24 -3.74 1.25
C VAL A 261 -15.15 -4.24 2.70
N ASP A 262 -15.30 -5.56 2.87
CA ASP A 262 -15.10 -6.24 4.14
C ASP A 262 -13.66 -6.76 4.23
N ILE A 263 -12.94 -6.27 5.23
CA ILE A 263 -11.57 -6.67 5.54
C ILE A 263 -11.64 -7.70 6.67
N PRO A 264 -11.38 -8.98 6.38
CA PRO A 264 -11.51 -10.05 7.36
C PRO A 264 -10.37 -10.00 8.38
N LEU A 265 -10.56 -10.71 9.50
CA LEU A 265 -9.59 -10.83 10.58
C LEU A 265 -8.18 -11.16 10.07
N HIS A 266 -8.05 -12.14 9.17
CA HIS A 266 -6.77 -12.64 8.67
C HIS A 266 -6.01 -11.66 7.77
N GLU A 267 -6.62 -10.54 7.38
CA GLU A 267 -5.98 -9.40 6.70
C GLU A 267 -5.69 -8.24 7.65
N LEU A 268 -6.44 -8.11 8.75
CA LEU A 268 -6.24 -7.06 9.75
C LEU A 268 -5.28 -7.44 10.85
N TRP A 269 -5.10 -8.73 11.10
CA TRP A 269 -4.32 -9.25 12.21
C TRP A 269 -3.43 -10.39 11.75
N ARG A 270 -2.23 -10.44 12.32
CA ARG A 270 -1.29 -11.55 12.16
C ARG A 270 -0.30 -11.61 13.32
N PRO A 271 0.44 -12.72 13.49
CA PRO A 271 1.72 -12.70 14.17
C PRO A 271 2.63 -11.59 13.61
N LEU A 272 3.41 -10.94 14.49
CA LEU A 272 4.36 -9.92 14.06
C LEU A 272 5.33 -10.53 13.05
N ARG A 273 5.53 -9.84 11.92
CA ARG A 273 6.33 -10.31 10.80
C ARG A 273 7.44 -9.33 10.48
N GLY A 274 8.61 -9.83 10.11
CA GLY A 274 9.72 -8.99 9.66
C GLY A 274 10.79 -9.81 8.96
N LEU A 275 11.95 -9.18 8.76
CA LEU A 275 13.11 -9.81 8.13
C LEU A 275 14.14 -10.22 9.18
N ASP A 276 14.58 -11.47 9.15
CA ASP A 276 15.70 -11.93 9.98
C ASP A 276 17.03 -11.32 9.47
N SER A 277 18.16 -11.68 10.09
CA SER A 277 19.48 -11.17 9.66
C SER A 277 19.90 -11.61 8.24
N THR A 278 19.34 -12.73 7.74
CA THR A 278 19.59 -13.29 6.40
C THR A 278 18.66 -12.71 5.34
N GLY A 279 17.70 -11.87 5.74
CA GLY A 279 16.72 -11.26 4.84
C GLY A 279 15.52 -12.15 4.53
N GLU A 280 15.39 -13.30 5.20
CA GLU A 280 14.21 -14.14 5.12
C GLU A 280 13.07 -13.55 5.93
N VAL A 281 11.84 -13.78 5.45
CA VAL A 281 10.63 -13.37 6.16
C VAL A 281 10.37 -14.35 7.28
N ILE A 282 10.36 -13.86 8.52
CA ILE A 282 10.09 -14.65 9.73
C ILE A 282 8.93 -14.05 10.54
N LEU A 283 8.33 -14.89 11.37
CA LEU A 283 7.31 -14.49 12.34
C LEU A 283 7.94 -14.41 13.74
N HIS A 284 7.43 -13.50 14.56
CA HIS A 284 7.78 -13.41 15.97
C HIS A 284 6.76 -14.16 16.81
N ASP A 285 7.23 -15.06 17.67
CA ASP A 285 6.33 -15.90 18.47
C ASP A 285 5.67 -15.17 19.64
N ASP A 286 6.35 -14.14 20.17
CA ASP A 286 5.88 -13.42 21.36
C ASP A 286 4.95 -12.23 21.05
N PHE A 287 4.82 -11.81 19.78
CA PHE A 287 4.08 -10.59 19.41
C PHE A 287 3.10 -10.84 18.27
N ASN A 288 2.00 -10.10 18.33
CA ASN A 288 1.01 -9.96 17.27
C ASN A 288 1.02 -8.52 16.73
N GLU A 289 0.43 -8.31 15.56
CA GLU A 289 0.35 -7.01 14.90
C GLU A 289 -1.03 -6.81 14.27
N LEU A 290 -1.71 -5.72 14.66
CA LEU A 290 -2.84 -5.21 13.90
C LEU A 290 -2.31 -4.34 12.74
N GLN A 291 -2.84 -4.54 11.53
CA GLN A 291 -2.38 -3.94 10.28
C GLN A 291 -2.80 -2.46 10.11
N VAL A 292 -2.80 -1.70 11.21
CA VAL A 292 -2.93 -0.24 11.23
C VAL A 292 -1.58 0.32 11.64
N TYR A 293 -1.06 1.26 10.87
CA TYR A 293 0.27 1.84 11.09
C TYR A 293 0.33 2.52 12.47
N GLY A 294 1.33 2.15 13.27
CA GLY A 294 1.41 2.50 14.69
C GLY A 294 2.35 3.66 15.04
N ALA A 295 2.81 4.45 14.07
CA ALA A 295 3.76 5.52 14.37
C ALA A 295 3.15 6.70 15.13
N ASP A 296 4.04 7.43 15.79
CA ASP A 296 3.77 8.55 16.68
C ASP A 296 2.88 9.62 16.01
N ALA A 297 2.08 10.33 16.80
CA ALA A 297 1.00 11.23 16.35
C ALA A 297 1.44 12.34 15.35
N ARG A 298 2.73 12.56 15.12
CA ARG A 298 3.24 13.51 14.11
C ARG A 298 3.13 12.99 12.68
N GLU A 299 3.14 11.66 12.48
CA GLU A 299 2.87 11.03 11.18
C GLU A 299 1.36 10.74 10.98
N SER A 300 0.52 11.16 11.92
CA SER A 300 -0.94 10.99 11.89
C SER A 300 -1.71 12.15 11.25
N LEU A 301 -0.97 13.13 10.72
CA LEU A 301 -1.51 14.29 10.01
C LEU A 301 -1.88 13.98 8.56
N TYR A 302 -1.75 12.73 8.11
CA TYR A 302 -2.07 12.34 6.74
C TYR A 302 -3.53 11.91 6.61
N ALA A 303 -4.12 12.17 5.43
CA ALA A 303 -5.39 11.59 5.06
C ALA A 303 -5.33 10.06 5.16
N PRO A 304 -6.47 9.37 5.40
CA PRO A 304 -6.50 7.92 5.45
C PRO A 304 -5.89 7.30 4.20
N VAL A 305 -5.15 6.21 4.36
CA VAL A 305 -4.55 5.45 3.27
C VAL A 305 -5.05 4.02 3.34
N LEU A 306 -5.74 3.61 2.28
CA LEU A 306 -6.22 2.26 2.04
C LEU A 306 -5.14 1.51 1.24
N GLY A 307 -4.36 0.73 1.98
CA GLY A 307 -3.21 -0.01 1.48
C GLY A 307 -3.57 -1.39 0.92
N LYS A 308 -2.56 -2.27 0.91
CA LYS A 308 -2.68 -3.65 0.41
C LYS A 308 -3.75 -4.48 1.13
N ALA A 309 -3.95 -4.31 2.44
CA ALA A 309 -4.99 -5.03 3.17
C ALA A 309 -6.42 -4.68 2.68
N PHE A 310 -6.64 -3.44 2.21
CA PHE A 310 -7.89 -3.06 1.53
C PHE A 310 -7.95 -3.66 0.12
N LEU A 311 -6.88 -3.44 -0.65
CA LEU A 311 -6.80 -3.86 -2.05
C LEU A 311 -6.86 -5.39 -2.21
N SER A 312 -6.43 -6.17 -1.21
CA SER A 312 -6.47 -7.64 -1.22
C SER A 312 -7.90 -8.19 -1.24
N GLN A 313 -8.85 -7.40 -0.74
CA GLN A 313 -10.27 -7.73 -0.66
C GLN A 313 -11.12 -6.98 -1.68
N ALA A 314 -10.71 -5.77 -2.07
CA ALA A 314 -11.42 -4.96 -3.06
C ALA A 314 -11.64 -5.70 -4.39
N THR A 315 -10.69 -6.55 -4.79
CA THR A 315 -10.81 -7.38 -6.01
C THR A 315 -11.84 -8.50 -5.87
N ASN A 316 -12.06 -9.01 -4.66
CA ASN A 316 -13.05 -10.05 -4.35
C ASN A 316 -14.45 -9.44 -4.19
N THR A 317 -14.53 -8.18 -3.78
CA THR A 317 -15.77 -7.41 -3.64
C THR A 317 -16.02 -6.60 -4.91
N SER A 318 -16.53 -7.23 -5.97
CA SER A 318 -17.32 -6.54 -7.01
C SER A 318 -16.74 -5.26 -7.66
N ALA A 319 -15.42 -4.99 -7.60
CA ALA A 319 -14.81 -3.89 -8.32
C ALA A 319 -13.35 -4.09 -8.74
N LEU A 320 -13.12 -3.95 -10.04
CA LEU A 320 -11.85 -3.47 -10.58
C LEU A 320 -11.76 -1.96 -10.39
N ILE A 321 -10.70 -1.47 -9.74
CA ILE A 321 -10.27 -0.07 -9.86
C ILE A 321 -9.53 0.04 -11.20
N SER A 322 -10.20 0.52 -12.25
CA SER A 322 -9.58 0.71 -13.56
C SER A 322 -8.94 2.09 -13.66
N PHE A 323 -7.65 2.12 -14.01
CA PHE A 323 -6.86 3.32 -14.21
C PHE A 323 -6.92 3.71 -15.70
N HIS A 324 -7.84 4.59 -16.10
CA HIS A 324 -7.87 5.13 -17.45
C HIS A 324 -7.13 6.46 -17.54
N GLN A 325 -6.13 6.54 -18.41
CA GLN A 325 -5.57 7.82 -18.84
C GLN A 325 -6.53 8.46 -19.85
N HIS A 326 -7.04 9.66 -19.55
CA HIS A 326 -7.77 10.45 -20.53
C HIS A 326 -6.81 10.83 -21.66
N GLN A 327 -7.00 10.27 -22.85
CA GLN A 327 -6.53 10.94 -24.05
C GLN A 327 -7.47 12.12 -24.29
N ASN A 328 -6.94 13.34 -24.25
CA ASN A 328 -7.64 14.48 -24.80
C ASN A 328 -7.97 14.16 -26.26
N LYS A 329 -9.24 13.81 -26.53
CA LYS A 329 -9.77 13.89 -27.88
C LYS A 329 -9.74 15.37 -28.26
N HIS A 330 -8.69 15.77 -28.97
CA HIS A 330 -8.84 16.89 -29.90
C HIS A 330 -9.93 16.48 -30.88
N LEU A 331 -11.15 16.97 -30.62
CA LEU A 331 -12.15 17.10 -31.66
C LEU A 331 -11.60 18.11 -32.65
N GLY A 332 -10.89 17.60 -33.66
CA GLY A 332 -10.69 18.31 -34.91
C GLY A 332 -12.05 18.49 -35.54
N GLY A 333 -12.63 19.67 -35.35
CA GLY A 333 -13.69 20.17 -36.20
C GLY A 333 -13.13 20.35 -37.60
N LYS A 334 -13.71 19.63 -38.56
CA LYS A 334 -13.73 20.06 -39.96
C LYS A 334 -14.59 21.30 -40.08
#